data_AF-A0A816F1Y4-F1
#
_entry.id   AF-A0A816F1Y4-F1
#
_cell.length_a   1.000
_cell.length_b   1.000
_cell.length_c   1.000
_cell.angle_alpha   90.00
_cell.angle_beta   90.00
_cell.angle_gamma   90.00
#
_symmetry.space_group_name_H-M   'P 1'
#
loop_
_entity.id
_entity.type
_entity.pdbx_description
1 polymer ?
#
loop_
_entity_poly.entity_id
_entity_poly.type
_entity_poly.pdbx_seq_one_letter_code
_entity_poly.pdbx_strand_id
1 'polypeptide(L)'
;MYHQPTYESQLFGYRQCRDQNLLAFLRHLQCLPPMDKNGPMNGRCSRETEQMEQFLNQAFGFTNIPQHYIVPGVKSFSLQQYPHQMQPDAVIYFPHKCANSFAMTTQEIKNWQRSYRVYAAKNVNGMSKETLHKALQGKSEDGSDAFRMKFVVRISTCPILMEFDAKVIPRRLTDEWPNRIKLVSVTGIDFAGRKHDIGDIQHYLLNWQKLFHLDPKTGLPVVHNGRDFCPVSRGPSAILDEKRLRDSLTLMVRLRLRACDEEGVHIVVETGIGLGVFSGKQLGIDQKVRRLSARAAREVLEEDGPSYKSIRAVVFALPVFSQGRSHERVPDTYDDFVNEFRTSNYNGRIPVLIADQ
;
A
#
# COMPACT_ATOMS: atom_id res chain seq x y z
N MET A 1 26.05 4.64 -25.86
CA MET A 1 26.05 4.15 -24.47
C MET A 1 24.68 4.39 -23.90
N TYR A 2 23.97 3.35 -23.45
CA TYR A 2 22.74 3.54 -22.69
C TYR A 2 23.15 4.04 -21.29
N HIS A 3 22.72 5.24 -20.91
CA HIS A 3 22.83 5.67 -19.52
C HIS A 3 22.07 4.65 -18.66
N GLN A 4 22.78 3.96 -17.77
CA GLN A 4 22.09 3.22 -16.71
C GLN A 4 21.34 4.25 -15.86
N PRO A 5 20.04 4.08 -15.64
CA PRO A 5 19.28 4.96 -14.77
C PRO A 5 19.93 4.94 -13.38
N THR A 6 20.21 6.11 -12.83
CA THR A 6 20.74 6.24 -11.46
C THR A 6 19.61 6.14 -10.46
N TYR A 7 19.79 5.34 -9.40
CA TYR A 7 18.90 5.32 -8.25
C TYR A 7 18.84 6.72 -7.63
N GLU A 8 17.66 7.32 -7.58
CA GLU A 8 17.49 8.65 -7.01
C GLU A 8 17.06 8.55 -5.55
N SER A 9 17.73 9.28 -4.66
CA SER A 9 17.29 9.36 -3.27
C SER A 9 17.67 10.66 -2.59
N GLN A 10 16.88 11.08 -1.60
CA GLN A 10 17.21 12.20 -0.71
C GLN A 10 16.86 11.85 0.72
N LEU A 11 17.78 12.22 1.62
CA LEU A 11 17.65 12.02 3.04
C LEU A 11 17.39 13.37 3.74
N PHE A 12 16.29 13.45 4.48
CA PHE A 12 15.84 14.60 5.27
C PHE A 12 15.87 14.27 6.78
N GLY A 13 15.92 15.29 7.64
CA GLY A 13 15.92 15.12 9.10
C GLY A 13 17.17 14.44 9.69
N TYR A 14 18.19 14.15 8.88
CA TYR A 14 19.39 13.44 9.32
C TYR A 14 20.27 14.27 10.27
N ARG A 15 20.19 15.60 10.21
CA ARG A 15 20.97 16.50 11.08
C ARG A 15 20.53 16.40 12.55
N GLN A 16 19.27 16.05 12.77
CA GLN A 16 18.67 15.84 14.08
C GLN A 16 18.93 14.40 14.59
N CYS A 17 19.34 13.48 13.71
CA CYS A 17 19.60 12.09 14.05
C CYS A 17 20.95 11.93 14.76
N ARG A 18 20.93 11.33 15.96
CA ARG A 18 22.15 11.02 16.72
C ARG A 18 22.61 9.57 16.57
N ASP A 19 21.79 8.70 15.98
CA ASP A 19 22.15 7.29 15.78
C ASP A 19 22.98 7.12 14.49
N GLN A 20 24.29 6.93 14.67
CA GLN A 20 25.22 6.70 13.57
C GLN A 20 24.98 5.38 12.84
N ASN A 21 24.50 4.34 13.52
CA ASN A 21 24.20 3.05 12.87
C ASN A 21 22.99 3.18 11.95
N LEU A 22 21.96 3.92 12.39
CA LEU A 22 20.81 4.23 11.56
C LEU A 22 21.21 5.07 10.34
N LEU A 23 22.04 6.10 10.53
CA LEU A 23 22.51 6.91 9.40
C LEU A 23 23.37 6.10 8.43
N ALA A 24 24.22 5.20 8.92
CA ALA A 24 24.98 4.28 8.07
C ALA A 24 24.05 3.35 7.28
N PHE A 25 23.00 2.81 7.92
CA PHE A 25 21.98 2.01 7.26
C PHE A 25 21.25 2.79 6.16
N LEU A 26 20.78 4.01 6.44
CA LEU A 26 20.09 4.84 5.44
C LEU A 26 21.01 5.20 4.27
N ARG A 27 22.28 5.54 4.53
CA ARG A 27 23.28 5.76 3.47
C ARG A 27 23.52 4.51 2.64
N HIS A 28 23.54 3.33 3.26
CA HIS A 28 23.64 2.08 2.52
C HIS A 28 22.43 1.86 1.60
N LEU A 29 21.21 2.18 2.06
CA LEU A 29 20.01 2.14 1.22
C LEU A 29 20.09 3.11 0.02
N GLN A 30 20.76 4.26 0.16
CA GLN A 30 20.98 5.19 -0.94
C GLN A 30 21.92 4.65 -2.03
N CYS A 31 22.73 3.65 -1.69
CA CYS A 31 23.68 3.02 -2.59
C CYS A 31 23.14 1.73 -3.24
N LEU A 32 21.89 1.36 -2.97
CA LEU A 32 21.29 0.18 -3.59
C LEU A 32 21.13 0.39 -5.11
N PRO A 33 21.23 -0.67 -5.92
CA PRO A 33 20.95 -0.58 -7.33
C PRO A 33 19.48 -0.20 -7.57
N PRO A 34 19.16 0.51 -8.66
CA PRO A 34 17.76 0.75 -9.04
C PRO A 34 17.04 -0.58 -9.27
N MET A 35 15.76 -0.63 -8.92
CA MET A 35 14.93 -1.80 -9.21
C MET A 35 14.76 -1.97 -10.72
N ASP A 36 14.76 -3.22 -11.19
CA ASP A 36 14.38 -3.52 -12.56
C ASP A 36 12.86 -3.44 -12.74
N LYS A 37 12.36 -2.23 -13.02
CA LYS A 37 10.94 -1.97 -13.30
C LYS A 37 10.43 -2.61 -14.59
N ASN A 38 11.33 -3.03 -15.48
CA ASN A 38 10.99 -3.72 -16.73
C ASN A 38 11.13 -5.24 -16.60
N GLY A 39 11.51 -5.73 -15.42
CA GLY A 39 11.73 -7.13 -15.11
C GLY A 39 10.44 -7.97 -15.05
N PRO A 40 10.50 -9.17 -14.45
CA PRO A 40 9.42 -10.17 -14.49
C PRO A 40 8.07 -9.67 -13.99
N MET A 41 8.06 -8.73 -13.03
CA MET A 41 6.84 -8.19 -12.42
C MET A 41 6.28 -6.93 -13.13
N ASN A 42 6.62 -6.69 -14.40
CA ASN A 42 6.10 -5.58 -15.22
C ASN A 42 4.61 -5.71 -15.64
N GLY A 43 3.82 -6.49 -14.90
CA GLY A 43 2.43 -6.82 -15.21
C GLY A 43 2.26 -8.12 -16.01
N ARG A 44 3.35 -8.82 -16.35
CA ARG A 44 3.34 -10.15 -17.02
C ARG A 44 3.62 -11.29 -16.05
N CYS A 45 2.93 -11.28 -14.91
CA CYS A 45 3.19 -12.16 -13.77
C CYS A 45 2.61 -13.58 -13.91
N SER A 46 2.42 -14.09 -15.13
CA SER A 46 1.76 -15.39 -15.37
C SER A 46 2.55 -16.53 -14.74
N ARG A 47 3.88 -16.53 -14.89
CA ARG A 47 4.76 -17.56 -14.33
C ARG A 47 4.70 -17.58 -12.81
N GLU A 48 4.74 -16.41 -12.17
CA GLU A 48 4.71 -16.24 -10.72
C GLU A 48 3.35 -16.65 -10.16
N THR A 49 2.28 -16.30 -10.87
CA THR A 49 0.91 -16.72 -10.54
C THR A 49 0.78 -18.24 -10.62
N GLU A 50 1.24 -18.86 -11.71
CA GLU A 50 1.25 -20.32 -11.88
C GLU A 50 2.08 -21.02 -10.80
N GLN A 51 3.26 -20.48 -10.46
CA GLN A 51 4.11 -21.03 -9.40
C GLN A 51 3.40 -20.97 -8.03
N MET A 52 2.72 -19.87 -7.72
CA MET A 52 1.94 -19.74 -6.49
C MET A 52 0.76 -20.71 -6.48
N GLU A 53 0.03 -20.84 -7.59
CA GLU A 53 -1.07 -21.82 -7.72
C GLU A 53 -0.58 -23.26 -7.54
N GLN A 54 0.54 -23.63 -8.17
CA GLN A 54 1.17 -24.94 -8.01
C GLN A 54 1.59 -25.19 -6.56
N PHE A 55 2.23 -24.20 -5.92
CA PHE A 55 2.59 -24.28 -4.51
C PHE A 55 1.36 -24.48 -3.63
N LEU A 56 0.31 -23.67 -3.80
CA LEU A 56 -0.92 -23.79 -3.02
C LEU A 56 -1.61 -25.13 -3.25
N ASN A 57 -1.59 -25.64 -4.48
CA ASN A 57 -2.14 -26.95 -4.81
C ASN A 57 -1.37 -28.07 -4.10
N GLN A 58 -0.04 -28.06 -4.18
CA GLN A 58 0.81 -29.08 -3.59
C GLN A 58 0.84 -29.03 -2.06
N ALA A 59 0.84 -27.83 -1.46
CA ALA A 59 0.98 -27.65 -0.02
C ALA A 59 -0.35 -27.73 0.74
N PHE A 60 -1.46 -27.31 0.11
CA PHE A 60 -2.76 -27.15 0.79
C PHE A 60 -3.94 -27.78 0.03
N GLY A 61 -3.69 -28.45 -1.10
CA GLY A 61 -4.75 -29.00 -1.95
C GLY A 61 -5.65 -27.93 -2.55
N PHE A 62 -5.09 -26.74 -2.85
CA PHE A 62 -5.82 -25.66 -3.50
C PHE A 62 -6.47 -26.10 -4.81
N THR A 63 -7.76 -25.80 -4.94
CA THR A 63 -8.57 -26.10 -6.12
C THR A 63 -9.54 -24.95 -6.38
N ASN A 64 -9.63 -24.50 -7.63
CA ASN A 64 -10.66 -23.54 -8.04
C ASN A 64 -12.02 -24.24 -8.08
N ILE A 65 -13.07 -23.59 -7.57
CA ILE A 65 -14.44 -24.09 -7.61
C ILE A 65 -15.05 -23.67 -8.95
N PRO A 66 -15.42 -24.62 -9.84
CA PRO A 66 -15.94 -24.30 -11.16
C PRO A 66 -17.20 -23.43 -11.07
N GLN A 67 -17.28 -22.40 -11.93
CA GLN A 67 -18.43 -21.49 -12.06
C GLN A 67 -18.80 -20.69 -10.80
N HIS A 68 -18.02 -20.78 -9.73
CA HIS A 68 -18.23 -20.01 -8.51
C HIS A 68 -17.21 -18.87 -8.46
N TYR A 69 -17.69 -17.69 -8.13
CA TYR A 69 -16.89 -16.47 -8.05
C TYR A 69 -17.13 -15.81 -6.70
N ILE A 70 -16.05 -15.35 -6.05
CA ILE A 70 -16.14 -14.54 -4.83
C ILE A 70 -16.75 -13.19 -5.19
N VAL A 71 -16.25 -12.61 -6.29
CA VAL A 71 -16.78 -11.44 -6.99
C VAL A 71 -16.55 -11.64 -8.49
N PRO A 72 -17.29 -10.97 -9.39
CA PRO A 72 -17.07 -11.09 -10.84
C PRO A 72 -15.59 -10.96 -11.21
N GLY A 73 -15.05 -11.98 -11.90
CA GLY A 73 -13.63 -12.04 -12.30
C GLY A 73 -12.67 -12.67 -11.29
N VAL A 74 -13.11 -12.96 -10.04
CA VAL A 74 -12.29 -13.63 -9.01
C VAL A 74 -12.92 -14.98 -8.68
N LYS A 75 -12.28 -16.08 -9.14
CA LYS A 75 -12.77 -17.44 -8.93
C LYS A 75 -12.76 -17.80 -7.43
N SER A 76 -13.82 -18.48 -7.00
CA SER A 76 -13.84 -19.11 -5.68
C SER A 76 -12.90 -20.30 -5.66
N PHE A 77 -12.38 -20.63 -4.48
CA PHE A 77 -11.44 -21.73 -4.28
C PHE A 77 -11.72 -22.48 -2.99
N SER A 78 -11.21 -23.71 -2.91
CA SER A 78 -11.18 -24.53 -1.69
C SER A 78 -9.76 -25.03 -1.41
N LEU A 79 -9.45 -25.22 -0.14
CA LEU A 79 -8.25 -25.91 0.32
C LEU A 79 -8.67 -27.25 0.91
N GLN A 80 -7.95 -28.33 0.60
CA GLN A 80 -8.19 -29.65 1.19
C GLN A 80 -7.54 -29.77 2.57
N GLN A 81 -6.45 -29.03 2.80
CA GLN A 81 -5.73 -29.03 4.05
C GLN A 81 -5.45 -27.60 4.50
N TYR A 82 -5.91 -27.27 5.70
CA TYR A 82 -5.66 -25.97 6.31
C TYR A 82 -4.49 -26.05 7.29
N PRO A 83 -3.71 -24.97 7.49
CA PRO A 83 -2.60 -24.97 8.44
C PRO A 83 -2.99 -25.43 9.85
N HIS A 84 -4.21 -25.13 10.33
CA HIS A 84 -4.66 -25.56 11.66
C HIS A 84 -4.84 -27.08 11.81
N GLN A 85 -4.96 -27.82 10.70
CA GLN A 85 -5.10 -29.29 10.65
C GLN A 85 -3.76 -30.02 10.50
N MET A 86 -2.68 -29.29 10.19
CA MET A 86 -1.35 -29.86 9.97
C MET A 86 -0.57 -29.94 11.30
N GLN A 87 0.37 -30.90 11.37
CA GLN A 87 1.30 -31.04 12.49
C GLN A 87 2.11 -29.75 12.67
N PRO A 88 2.30 -29.23 13.90
CA PRO A 88 2.95 -27.95 14.12
C PRO A 88 4.36 -27.84 13.52
N ASP A 89 5.12 -28.93 13.52
CA ASP A 89 6.49 -29.08 13.04
C ASP A 89 6.59 -29.40 11.54
N ALA A 90 5.47 -29.65 10.86
CA ALA A 90 5.47 -29.88 9.42
C ALA A 90 6.01 -28.64 8.68
N VAL A 91 7.01 -28.85 7.82
CA VAL A 91 7.71 -27.80 7.09
C VAL A 91 7.10 -27.61 5.71
N ILE A 92 6.73 -26.36 5.42
CA ILE A 92 6.22 -25.88 4.14
C ILE A 92 7.35 -25.16 3.40
N TYR A 93 7.52 -25.49 2.12
CA TYR A 93 8.58 -24.94 1.27
C TYR A 93 7.98 -24.19 0.08
N PHE A 94 8.51 -22.99 -0.19
CA PHE A 94 8.22 -22.22 -1.39
C PHE A 94 9.51 -21.92 -2.17
N PRO A 95 9.65 -22.32 -3.45
CA PRO A 95 8.83 -23.29 -4.16
C PRO A 95 9.01 -24.68 -3.52
N HIS A 96 8.10 -25.60 -3.81
CA HIS A 96 8.09 -26.90 -3.16
C HIS A 96 9.43 -27.65 -3.34
N LYS A 97 10.10 -27.95 -2.21
CA LYS A 97 11.30 -28.81 -2.10
C LYS A 97 12.43 -28.52 -3.11
N CYS A 98 12.70 -27.25 -3.39
CA CYS A 98 13.81 -26.81 -4.23
C CYS A 98 15.04 -26.41 -3.39
N ALA A 99 16.25 -26.49 -3.97
CA ALA A 99 17.50 -26.18 -3.26
C ALA A 99 17.54 -24.73 -2.68
N ASN A 100 16.84 -23.79 -3.32
CA ASN A 100 16.75 -22.39 -2.90
C ASN A 100 15.33 -22.01 -2.44
N SER A 101 14.71 -22.87 -1.63
CA SER A 101 13.37 -22.60 -1.10
C SER A 101 13.38 -21.71 0.15
N PHE A 102 12.32 -20.93 0.30
CA PHE A 102 11.87 -20.36 1.56
C PHE A 102 11.14 -21.43 2.39
N ALA A 103 11.53 -21.65 3.64
CA ALA A 103 10.93 -22.64 4.52
C ALA A 103 10.18 -22.00 5.70
N MET A 104 9.04 -22.56 6.09
CA MET A 104 8.32 -22.24 7.34
C MET A 104 7.69 -23.50 7.93
N THR A 105 7.68 -23.61 9.24
CA THR A 105 6.84 -24.58 9.95
C THR A 105 5.38 -24.15 9.92
N THR A 106 4.48 -25.11 10.05
CA THR A 106 3.05 -24.84 10.20
C THR A 106 2.78 -24.00 11.45
N GLN A 107 3.54 -24.19 12.54
CA GLN A 107 3.40 -23.37 13.75
C GLN A 107 3.73 -21.89 13.49
N GLU A 108 4.73 -21.59 12.66
CA GLU A 108 5.02 -20.21 12.26
C GLU A 108 3.88 -19.61 11.43
N ILE A 109 3.27 -20.39 10.52
CA ILE A 109 2.09 -19.94 9.76
C ILE A 109 0.91 -19.63 10.70
N LYS A 110 0.66 -20.47 11.72
CA LYS A 110 -0.36 -20.23 12.75
C LYS A 110 -0.06 -18.95 13.54
N ASN A 111 1.20 -18.73 13.90
CA ASN A 111 1.64 -17.52 14.62
C ASN A 111 1.47 -16.27 13.75
N TRP A 112 1.82 -16.35 12.48
CA TRP A 112 1.57 -15.29 11.50
C TRP A 112 0.07 -14.94 11.44
N GLN A 113 -0.82 -15.93 11.26
CA GLN A 113 -2.28 -15.68 11.24
C GLN A 113 -2.78 -15.00 12.53
N ARG A 114 -2.25 -15.39 13.69
CA ARG A 114 -2.58 -14.78 15.00
C ARG A 114 -1.99 -13.38 15.21
N SER A 115 -1.01 -12.97 14.42
CA SER A 115 -0.39 -11.64 14.49
C SER A 115 -1.27 -10.54 13.89
N TYR A 116 -2.36 -10.88 13.20
CA TYR A 116 -3.23 -9.91 12.56
C TYR A 116 -3.90 -8.99 13.59
N ARG A 117 -3.77 -7.67 13.37
CA ARG A 117 -4.32 -6.61 14.20
C ARG A 117 -4.99 -5.56 13.32
N VAL A 118 -6.00 -4.90 13.89
CA VAL A 118 -6.81 -3.89 13.21
C VAL A 118 -6.88 -2.67 14.10
N TYR A 119 -6.45 -1.54 13.56
CA TYR A 119 -6.51 -0.22 14.20
C TYR A 119 -7.51 0.63 13.43
N ALA A 120 -8.31 1.37 14.15
CA ALA A 120 -9.44 2.11 13.60
C ALA A 120 -9.54 3.48 14.25
N ALA A 121 -9.83 4.51 13.46
CA ALA A 121 -10.01 5.86 13.99
C ALA A 121 -11.29 5.95 14.85
N LYS A 122 -11.13 6.19 16.16
CA LYS A 122 -12.25 6.24 17.12
C LYS A 122 -13.29 7.32 16.81
N ASN A 123 -12.90 8.38 16.11
CA ASN A 123 -13.74 9.54 15.80
C ASN A 123 -14.49 9.40 14.45
N VAL A 124 -14.40 8.26 13.77
CA VAL A 124 -15.17 8.01 12.55
C VAL A 124 -16.52 7.41 12.91
N ASN A 125 -17.60 8.16 12.62
CA ASN A 125 -18.96 7.74 12.94
C ASN A 125 -19.34 6.41 12.25
N GLY A 126 -19.97 5.49 12.99
CA GLY A 126 -20.36 4.16 12.53
C GLY A 126 -19.26 3.11 12.57
N MET A 127 -18.07 3.44 13.08
CA MET A 127 -16.94 2.52 13.19
C MET A 127 -16.99 1.70 14.50
N SER A 128 -17.81 0.65 14.52
CA SER A 128 -17.90 -0.30 15.63
C SER A 128 -17.09 -1.57 15.38
N LYS A 129 -16.84 -2.37 16.44
CA LYS A 129 -16.22 -3.70 16.30
C LYS A 129 -17.02 -4.61 15.36
N GLU A 130 -18.35 -4.51 15.40
CA GLU A 130 -19.25 -5.27 14.55
C GLU A 130 -19.11 -4.85 13.08
N THR A 131 -19.10 -3.54 12.80
CA THR A 131 -18.87 -2.99 11.45
C THR A 131 -17.54 -3.47 10.90
N LEU A 132 -16.46 -3.38 11.70
CA LEU A 132 -15.14 -3.85 11.31
C LEU A 132 -15.15 -5.36 11.01
N HIS A 133 -15.81 -6.16 11.85
CA HIS A 133 -15.89 -7.61 11.62
C HIS A 133 -16.66 -7.94 10.34
N LYS A 134 -17.81 -7.27 10.08
CA LYS A 134 -18.57 -7.42 8.83
C LYS A 134 -17.71 -7.06 7.61
N ALA A 135 -17.00 -5.93 7.67
CA ALA A 135 -16.13 -5.49 6.58
C ALA A 135 -14.96 -6.46 6.32
N LEU A 136 -14.31 -6.95 7.37
CA LEU A 136 -13.19 -7.90 7.27
C LEU A 136 -13.61 -9.27 6.75
N GLN A 137 -14.89 -9.63 6.86
CA GLN A 137 -15.47 -10.82 6.23
C GLN A 137 -15.82 -10.62 4.75
N GLY A 138 -15.53 -9.44 4.16
CA GLY A 138 -15.92 -9.11 2.80
C GLY A 138 -17.42 -8.85 2.63
N LYS A 139 -18.13 -8.58 3.72
CA LYS A 139 -19.58 -8.34 3.73
C LYS A 139 -19.94 -6.85 3.85
N SER A 140 -18.98 -5.94 3.76
CA SER A 140 -19.26 -4.50 3.75
C SER A 140 -20.05 -4.11 2.50
N GLU A 141 -21.02 -3.22 2.67
CA GLU A 141 -21.75 -2.63 1.54
C GLU A 141 -20.93 -1.51 0.88
N ASP A 142 -21.31 -1.14 -0.35
CA ASP A 142 -20.68 -0.04 -1.07
C ASP A 142 -20.98 1.32 -0.38
N GLY A 143 -20.27 2.37 -0.80
CA GLY A 143 -20.54 3.72 -0.31
C GLY A 143 -20.03 3.94 1.10
N SER A 144 -20.91 4.20 2.07
CA SER A 144 -20.50 4.69 3.39
C SER A 144 -19.67 3.67 4.19
N ASP A 145 -19.97 2.37 4.08
CA ASP A 145 -19.22 1.32 4.77
C ASP A 145 -17.83 1.17 4.18
N ALA A 146 -17.71 1.14 2.85
CA ALA A 146 -16.43 1.12 2.15
C ALA A 146 -15.59 2.38 2.46
N PHE A 147 -16.21 3.55 2.50
CA PHE A 147 -15.55 4.82 2.83
C PHE A 147 -14.94 4.82 4.23
N ARG A 148 -15.65 4.27 5.23
CA ARG A 148 -15.11 4.17 6.60
C ARG A 148 -13.82 3.38 6.66
N MET A 149 -13.65 2.36 5.81
CA MET A 149 -12.45 1.52 5.79
C MET A 149 -11.17 2.27 5.42
N LYS A 150 -11.28 3.46 4.80
CA LYS A 150 -10.16 4.39 4.54
C LYS A 150 -9.43 4.78 5.82
N PHE A 151 -10.12 4.77 6.96
CA PHE A 151 -9.57 5.08 8.29
C PHE A 151 -9.34 3.84 9.15
N VAL A 152 -9.02 2.71 8.50
CA VAL A 152 -8.69 1.45 9.16
C VAL A 152 -7.32 0.97 8.68
N VAL A 153 -6.44 0.64 9.62
CA VAL A 153 -5.13 0.07 9.38
C VAL A 153 -5.14 -1.39 9.78
N ARG A 154 -4.68 -2.25 8.88
CA ARG A 154 -4.52 -3.69 9.09
C ARG A 154 -3.05 -3.99 9.12
N ILE A 155 -2.57 -4.65 10.16
CA ILE A 155 -1.16 -5.02 10.30
C ILE A 155 -1.03 -6.48 10.71
N SER A 156 -0.06 -7.15 10.12
CA SER A 156 0.34 -8.51 10.51
C SER A 156 1.83 -8.69 10.27
N THR A 157 2.45 -9.62 10.96
CA THR A 157 3.73 -10.19 10.50
C THR A 157 3.57 -10.62 9.04
N CYS A 158 4.62 -10.50 8.22
CA CYS A 158 4.53 -10.90 6.82
C CYS A 158 5.89 -11.43 6.34
N PRO A 159 6.03 -12.75 6.21
CA PRO A 159 7.23 -13.31 5.59
C PRO A 159 7.27 -12.92 4.11
N ILE A 160 8.38 -12.34 3.66
CA ILE A 160 8.60 -12.04 2.25
C ILE A 160 9.25 -13.26 1.61
N LEU A 161 8.48 -13.99 0.81
CA LEU A 161 8.93 -15.23 0.16
C LEU A 161 9.68 -14.99 -1.16
N MET A 162 9.54 -13.80 -1.76
CA MET A 162 10.21 -13.43 -3.01
C MET A 162 10.48 -11.94 -3.10
N GLU A 163 11.54 -11.58 -3.84
CA GLU A 163 11.86 -10.23 -4.27
C GLU A 163 10.92 -9.75 -5.38
N PHE A 164 10.93 -8.45 -5.66
CA PHE A 164 10.12 -7.85 -6.72
C PHE A 164 10.50 -8.35 -8.13
N ASP A 165 11.70 -8.89 -8.32
CA ASP A 165 12.11 -9.51 -9.59
C ASP A 165 11.78 -11.02 -9.66
N ALA A 166 10.86 -11.47 -8.80
CA ALA A 166 10.40 -12.86 -8.68
C ALA A 166 11.47 -13.87 -8.21
N LYS A 167 12.63 -13.41 -7.72
CA LYS A 167 13.61 -14.30 -7.07
C LYS A 167 13.13 -14.71 -5.70
N VAL A 168 13.15 -16.01 -5.44
CA VAL A 168 12.80 -16.56 -4.12
C VAL A 168 13.90 -16.20 -3.12
N ILE A 169 13.50 -15.69 -1.95
CA ILE A 169 14.43 -15.41 -0.86
C ILE A 169 14.68 -16.72 -0.10
N PRO A 170 15.88 -17.32 -0.16
CA PRO A 170 16.15 -18.56 0.56
C PRO A 170 16.06 -18.30 2.06
N ARG A 171 15.44 -19.22 2.80
CA ARG A 171 15.27 -19.06 4.24
C ARG A 171 15.37 -20.38 4.98
N ARG A 172 16.23 -20.43 5.99
CA ARG A 172 16.36 -21.56 6.93
C ARG A 172 15.42 -21.33 8.12
N LEU A 173 15.00 -22.42 8.76
CA LEU A 173 14.13 -22.35 9.94
C LEU A 173 14.80 -21.65 11.14
N THR A 174 16.13 -21.57 11.15
CA THR A 174 16.91 -20.82 12.16
C THR A 174 16.90 -19.31 11.94
N ASP A 175 16.43 -18.84 10.78
CA ASP A 175 16.43 -17.42 10.44
C ASP A 175 15.21 -16.73 11.03
N GLU A 176 15.43 -15.74 11.89
CA GLU A 176 14.36 -15.01 12.59
C GLU A 176 13.84 -13.77 11.86
N TRP A 177 14.49 -13.35 10.77
CA TRP A 177 14.12 -12.13 10.06
C TRP A 177 12.66 -12.10 9.55
N PRO A 178 12.01 -13.20 9.14
CA PRO A 178 10.62 -13.14 8.66
C PRO A 178 9.62 -12.72 9.74
N ASN A 179 9.97 -12.94 11.02
CA ASN A 179 9.15 -12.53 12.16
C ASN A 179 9.27 -11.02 12.46
N ARG A 180 10.24 -10.33 11.84
CA ARG A 180 10.54 -8.91 12.06
C ARG A 180 9.90 -7.99 11.02
N ILE A 181 9.32 -8.54 9.97
CA ILE A 181 8.66 -7.78 8.90
C ILE A 181 7.17 -7.74 9.17
N LYS A 182 6.60 -6.55 9.09
CA LYS A 182 5.15 -6.30 9.22
C LYS A 182 4.62 -5.80 7.88
N LEU A 183 3.54 -6.40 7.40
CA LEU A 183 2.76 -5.84 6.30
C LEU A 183 1.69 -4.93 6.88
N VAL A 184 1.66 -3.69 6.42
CA VAL A 184 0.68 -2.69 6.84
C VAL A 184 -0.18 -2.30 5.65
N SER A 185 -1.47 -2.56 5.74
CA SER A 185 -2.45 -2.30 4.69
C SER A 185 -3.49 -1.27 5.14
N VAL A 186 -3.66 -0.24 4.30
CA VAL A 186 -4.68 0.82 4.43
C VAL A 186 -5.29 1.01 3.05
N THR A 187 -6.61 1.17 2.96
CA THR A 187 -7.26 1.53 1.69
C THR A 187 -7.01 3.00 1.39
N GLY A 188 -6.49 3.31 0.20
CA GLY A 188 -6.26 4.70 -0.25
C GLY A 188 -7.57 5.41 -0.62
N ILE A 189 -7.52 6.74 -0.78
CA ILE A 189 -8.61 7.54 -1.35
C ILE A 189 -8.51 7.46 -2.88
N ASP A 190 -9.60 7.08 -3.54
CA ASP A 190 -9.62 6.69 -4.94
C ASP A 190 -10.61 7.57 -5.74
N PHE A 191 -10.11 8.30 -6.74
CA PHE A 191 -10.87 9.24 -7.58
C PHE A 191 -11.19 8.72 -8.97
N ALA A 192 -10.67 7.55 -9.32
CA ALA A 192 -11.13 6.80 -10.49
C ALA A 192 -11.46 5.41 -9.96
N GLY A 193 -12.71 4.96 -10.05
CA GLY A 193 -13.09 3.90 -9.14
C GLY A 193 -14.38 3.18 -9.43
N ARG A 194 -14.52 2.12 -8.64
CA ARG A 194 -15.60 1.15 -8.62
C ARG A 194 -16.77 1.75 -7.86
N LYS A 195 -17.88 1.01 -7.81
CA LYS A 195 -19.03 1.32 -6.94
C LYS A 195 -18.65 1.66 -5.47
N HIS A 196 -17.56 1.09 -4.96
CA HIS A 196 -17.09 1.32 -3.59
C HIS A 196 -16.42 2.70 -3.38
N ASP A 197 -16.00 3.38 -4.45
CA ASP A 197 -15.26 4.64 -4.39
C ASP A 197 -16.18 5.87 -4.59
N ILE A 198 -17.49 5.65 -4.77
CA ILE A 198 -18.50 6.72 -4.88
C ILE A 198 -18.42 7.68 -3.68
N GLY A 199 -18.16 7.14 -2.49
CA GLY A 199 -18.01 7.93 -1.27
C GLY A 199 -16.85 8.93 -1.37
N ASP A 200 -15.72 8.55 -1.97
CA ASP A 200 -14.55 9.42 -2.12
C ASP A 200 -14.90 10.61 -3.04
N ILE A 201 -15.56 10.32 -4.16
CA ILE A 201 -16.02 11.34 -5.12
C ILE A 201 -16.99 12.32 -4.47
N GLN A 202 -18.04 11.82 -3.80
CA GLN A 202 -19.06 12.65 -3.17
C GLN A 202 -18.49 13.47 -2.01
N HIS A 203 -17.48 12.94 -1.32
CA HIS A 203 -16.92 13.58 -0.15
C HIS A 203 -15.90 14.66 -0.52
N TYR A 204 -15.05 14.43 -1.53
CA TYR A 204 -13.90 15.28 -1.85
C TYR A 204 -14.06 16.15 -3.09
N LEU A 205 -14.98 15.85 -4.02
CA LEU A 205 -15.18 16.67 -5.23
C LEU A 205 -16.41 17.57 -5.10
N LEU A 206 -16.21 18.88 -5.07
CA LEU A 206 -17.29 19.86 -4.85
C LEU A 206 -18.29 19.93 -6.00
N ASN A 207 -17.88 19.58 -7.22
CA ASN A 207 -18.70 19.63 -8.42
C ASN A 207 -18.96 18.26 -9.05
N TRP A 208 -18.87 17.17 -8.27
CA TRP A 208 -18.91 15.80 -8.79
C TRP A 208 -20.09 15.48 -9.73
N GLN A 209 -21.28 16.02 -9.47
CA GLN A 209 -22.48 15.80 -10.29
C GLN A 209 -22.31 16.29 -11.73
N LYS A 210 -21.42 17.27 -11.96
CA LYS A 210 -21.12 17.81 -13.29
C LYS A 210 -20.00 17.05 -13.99
N LEU A 211 -19.27 16.21 -13.25
CA LEU A 211 -18.11 15.48 -13.76
C LEU A 211 -18.52 14.13 -14.37
N PHE A 212 -19.62 13.54 -13.91
CA PHE A 212 -20.02 12.18 -14.28
C PHE A 212 -21.44 12.11 -14.80
N HIS A 213 -21.70 11.16 -15.71
CA HIS A 213 -23.06 10.75 -16.05
C HIS A 213 -23.74 10.14 -14.82
N LEU A 214 -24.98 10.52 -14.56
CA LEU A 214 -25.73 10.06 -13.38
C LEU A 214 -26.78 9.02 -13.78
N ASP A 215 -26.94 8.01 -12.93
CA ASP A 215 -28.06 7.08 -13.03
C ASP A 215 -29.36 7.81 -12.64
N PRO A 216 -30.40 7.81 -13.49
CA PRO A 216 -31.62 8.59 -13.25
C PRO A 216 -32.46 8.06 -12.06
N LYS A 217 -32.27 6.80 -11.65
CA LYS A 217 -32.97 6.20 -10.51
C LYS A 217 -32.29 6.50 -9.19
N THR A 218 -30.97 6.46 -9.16
CA THR A 218 -30.20 6.58 -7.91
C THR A 218 -29.58 7.96 -7.71
N GLY A 219 -29.43 8.75 -8.78
CA GLY A 219 -28.72 10.02 -8.77
C GLY A 219 -27.20 9.89 -8.56
N LEU A 220 -26.66 8.68 -8.59
CA LEU A 220 -25.24 8.39 -8.38
C LEU A 220 -24.48 8.32 -9.73
N PRO A 221 -23.15 8.47 -9.72
CA PRO A 221 -22.34 8.28 -10.92
C PRO A 221 -22.56 6.89 -11.54
N VAL A 222 -22.75 6.85 -12.86
CA VAL A 222 -22.78 5.60 -13.62
C VAL A 222 -21.38 4.98 -13.59
N VAL A 223 -21.31 3.70 -13.22
CA VAL A 223 -20.08 2.91 -13.22
C VAL A 223 -20.22 1.81 -14.28
N HIS A 224 -19.45 1.90 -15.37
CA HIS A 224 -19.47 0.87 -16.41
C HIS A 224 -18.73 -0.38 -15.94
N ASN A 225 -19.37 -1.55 -16.09
CA ASN A 225 -18.83 -2.85 -15.68
C ASN A 225 -18.35 -2.90 -14.21
N GLY A 226 -18.89 -2.02 -13.36
CA GLY A 226 -18.52 -1.90 -11.94
C GLY A 226 -17.09 -1.39 -11.68
N ARG A 227 -16.37 -0.90 -12.69
CA ARG A 227 -14.95 -0.55 -12.58
C ARG A 227 -14.63 0.94 -12.71
N ASP A 228 -15.18 1.62 -13.71
CA ASP A 228 -14.78 2.98 -14.07
C ASP A 228 -16.01 3.91 -14.07
N PHE A 229 -15.89 5.07 -13.43
CA PHE A 229 -16.88 6.14 -13.54
C PHE A 229 -16.98 6.62 -14.98
N CYS A 230 -18.18 6.98 -15.43
CA CYS A 230 -18.41 7.52 -16.77
C CYS A 230 -18.33 9.05 -16.76
N PRO A 231 -17.20 9.67 -17.17
CA PRO A 231 -17.06 11.12 -17.17
C PRO A 231 -17.91 11.78 -18.25
N VAL A 232 -18.40 12.99 -18.00
CA VAL A 232 -19.09 13.80 -19.02
C VAL A 232 -18.07 14.31 -20.03
N SER A 233 -18.28 14.01 -21.32
CA SER A 233 -17.43 14.51 -22.40
C SER A 233 -17.44 16.04 -22.43
N ARG A 234 -16.25 16.66 -22.42
CA ARG A 234 -16.05 18.12 -22.32
C ARG A 234 -16.69 18.75 -21.07
N GLY A 235 -16.81 17.97 -19.99
CA GLY A 235 -17.25 18.47 -18.69
C GLY A 235 -16.28 19.49 -18.09
N PRO A 236 -16.71 20.20 -17.02
CA PRO A 236 -15.85 21.14 -16.31
C PRO A 236 -14.68 20.42 -15.64
N SER A 237 -13.61 21.15 -15.32
CA SER A 237 -12.52 20.63 -14.48
C SER A 237 -13.03 20.25 -13.09
N ALA A 238 -12.46 19.22 -12.49
CA ALA A 238 -12.80 18.82 -11.13
C ALA A 238 -12.34 19.87 -10.12
N ILE A 239 -13.19 20.14 -9.13
CA ILE A 239 -12.91 21.06 -8.04
C ILE A 239 -12.77 20.24 -6.76
N LEU A 240 -11.54 20.15 -6.27
CA LEU A 240 -11.19 19.37 -5.08
C LEU A 240 -11.42 20.20 -3.80
N ASP A 241 -12.08 19.62 -2.80
CA ASP A 241 -12.06 20.13 -1.42
C ASP A 241 -10.72 19.80 -0.77
N GLU A 242 -9.72 20.63 -1.07
CA GLU A 242 -8.32 20.41 -0.67
C GLU A 242 -8.16 20.32 0.86
N LYS A 243 -8.92 21.13 1.61
CA LYS A 243 -8.88 21.11 3.08
C LYS A 243 -9.36 19.76 3.60
N ARG A 244 -10.54 19.31 3.14
CA ARG A 244 -11.14 18.04 3.60
C ARG A 244 -10.30 16.84 3.22
N LEU A 245 -9.74 16.84 2.00
CA LEU A 245 -8.83 15.79 1.56
C LEU A 245 -7.58 15.76 2.44
N ARG A 246 -6.94 16.92 2.65
CA ARG A 246 -5.75 17.01 3.52
C ARG A 246 -6.04 16.50 4.93
N ASP A 247 -7.11 16.96 5.55
CA ASP A 247 -7.46 16.57 6.92
C ASP A 247 -7.67 15.04 7.01
N SER A 248 -8.25 14.42 5.98
CA SER A 248 -8.40 12.96 5.89
C SER A 248 -7.07 12.24 5.69
N LEU A 249 -6.22 12.70 4.77
CA LEU A 249 -4.89 12.13 4.53
C LEU A 249 -4.02 12.23 5.78
N THR A 250 -4.04 13.36 6.48
CA THR A 250 -3.34 13.55 7.76
C THR A 250 -3.83 12.55 8.81
N LEU A 251 -5.15 12.34 8.92
CA LEU A 251 -5.69 11.33 9.82
C LEU A 251 -5.24 9.91 9.45
N MET A 252 -5.26 9.56 8.17
CA MET A 252 -4.83 8.25 7.67
C MET A 252 -3.35 7.99 7.95
N VAL A 253 -2.46 8.95 7.66
CA VAL A 253 -1.03 8.85 7.94
C VAL A 253 -0.80 8.70 9.45
N ARG A 254 -1.44 9.55 10.25
CA ARG A 254 -1.33 9.51 11.72
C ARG A 254 -1.76 8.17 12.29
N LEU A 255 -2.90 7.64 11.85
CA LEU A 255 -3.39 6.33 12.30
C LEU A 255 -2.40 5.21 11.93
N ARG A 256 -1.87 5.25 10.71
CA ARG A 256 -0.92 4.26 10.20
C ARG A 256 0.40 4.28 10.97
N LEU A 257 1.01 5.44 11.13
CA LEU A 257 2.27 5.57 11.88
C LEU A 257 2.09 5.22 13.36
N ARG A 258 0.97 5.56 13.99
CA ARG A 258 0.68 5.11 15.36
C ARG A 258 0.53 3.59 15.45
N ALA A 259 -0.17 2.96 14.51
CA ALA A 259 -0.27 1.51 14.48
C ALA A 259 1.11 0.84 14.31
N CYS A 260 1.98 1.39 13.45
CA CYS A 260 3.36 0.94 13.32
C CYS A 260 4.14 1.10 14.63
N ASP A 261 4.01 2.25 15.31
CA ASP A 261 4.70 2.53 16.56
C ASP A 261 4.26 1.59 17.70
N GLU A 262 2.95 1.36 17.83
CA GLU A 262 2.35 0.44 18.80
C GLU A 262 2.77 -1.02 18.56
N GLU A 263 3.00 -1.41 17.30
CA GLU A 263 3.49 -2.73 16.91
C GLU A 263 5.02 -2.86 16.99
N GLY A 264 5.74 -1.84 17.47
CA GLY A 264 7.19 -1.89 17.66
C GLY A 264 7.99 -1.76 16.36
N VAL A 265 7.41 -1.19 15.30
CA VAL A 265 8.11 -1.05 14.01
C VAL A 265 9.17 0.05 14.09
N HIS A 266 10.42 -0.29 13.76
CA HIS A 266 11.54 0.64 13.79
C HIS A 266 11.75 1.39 12.47
N ILE A 267 11.58 0.71 11.34
CA ILE A 267 11.74 1.27 9.99
C ILE A 267 10.41 1.10 9.28
N VAL A 268 9.76 2.22 8.98
CA VAL A 268 8.50 2.22 8.21
C VAL A 268 8.84 2.45 6.74
N VAL A 269 8.34 1.60 5.85
CA VAL A 269 8.47 1.78 4.39
C VAL A 269 7.10 2.09 3.81
N GLU A 270 6.99 3.19 3.08
CA GLU A 270 5.73 3.74 2.54
C GLU A 270 5.84 4.03 1.05
N THR A 271 4.76 3.79 0.30
CA THR A 271 4.66 4.21 -1.11
C THR A 271 3.73 5.43 -1.29
N GLY A 272 3.37 6.08 -0.18
CA GLY A 272 2.32 7.11 -0.12
C GLY A 272 0.90 6.52 -0.20
N ILE A 273 -0.07 7.23 0.38
CA ILE A 273 -1.46 6.76 0.50
C ILE A 273 -2.29 7.34 -0.67
N GLY A 274 -2.93 6.47 -1.46
CA GLY A 274 -3.84 6.90 -2.54
C GLY A 274 -3.15 7.50 -3.77
N LEU A 275 -1.87 7.17 -4.00
CA LEU A 275 -1.05 7.78 -5.05
C LEU A 275 -0.91 6.94 -6.34
N GLY A 276 -1.65 5.82 -6.42
CA GLY A 276 -1.63 4.92 -7.57
C GLY A 276 -2.48 5.41 -8.74
N VAL A 277 -2.96 4.46 -9.54
CA VAL A 277 -3.77 4.70 -10.77
C VAL A 277 -5.02 5.55 -10.50
N PHE A 278 -5.51 5.55 -9.27
CA PHE A 278 -6.75 6.20 -8.86
C PHE A 278 -6.55 7.58 -8.22
N SER A 279 -5.35 8.18 -8.33
CA SER A 279 -5.08 9.53 -7.81
C SER A 279 -5.85 10.67 -8.50
N GLY A 280 -6.72 10.37 -9.47
CA GLY A 280 -7.55 11.36 -10.15
C GLY A 280 -6.92 11.97 -11.40
N LYS A 281 -6.00 11.28 -12.07
CA LYS A 281 -5.33 11.76 -13.30
C LYS A 281 -6.31 12.12 -14.40
N GLN A 282 -7.36 11.31 -14.60
CA GLN A 282 -8.41 11.57 -15.58
C GLN A 282 -9.26 12.81 -15.25
N LEU A 283 -9.23 13.27 -13.99
CA LEU A 283 -9.92 14.46 -13.52
C LEU A 283 -8.99 15.69 -13.45
N GLY A 284 -7.69 15.52 -13.76
CA GLY A 284 -6.70 16.59 -13.69
C GLY A 284 -6.35 17.08 -12.28
N ILE A 285 -6.56 16.24 -11.26
CA ILE A 285 -6.31 16.59 -9.84
C ILE A 285 -5.16 15.80 -9.20
N ASP A 286 -4.53 14.88 -9.93
CA ASP A 286 -3.54 13.94 -9.41
C ASP A 286 -2.33 14.63 -8.79
N GLN A 287 -1.81 15.69 -9.43
CA GLN A 287 -0.69 16.45 -8.85
C GLN A 287 -1.08 17.10 -7.52
N LYS A 288 -2.30 17.63 -7.39
CA LYS A 288 -2.79 18.21 -6.13
C LYS A 288 -2.90 17.15 -5.05
N VAL A 289 -3.47 15.99 -5.38
CA VAL A 289 -3.61 14.85 -4.46
C VAL A 289 -2.24 14.38 -3.95
N ARG A 290 -1.25 14.23 -4.85
CA ARG A 290 0.13 13.85 -4.49
C ARG A 290 0.78 14.84 -3.54
N ARG A 291 0.71 16.14 -3.83
CA ARG A 291 1.23 17.20 -2.96
C ARG A 291 0.56 17.21 -1.60
N LEU A 292 -0.77 17.07 -1.55
CA LEU A 292 -1.51 17.01 -0.28
C LEU A 292 -1.13 15.77 0.53
N SER A 293 -0.88 14.62 -0.11
CA SER A 293 -0.37 13.43 0.59
C SER A 293 1.05 13.61 1.11
N ALA A 294 1.96 14.20 0.32
CA ALA A 294 3.31 14.51 0.77
C ALA A 294 3.29 15.45 1.98
N ARG A 295 2.46 16.49 1.90
CA ARG A 295 2.28 17.49 2.96
C ARG A 295 1.71 16.86 4.23
N ALA A 296 0.66 16.05 4.11
CA ALA A 296 0.09 15.32 5.25
C ALA A 296 1.14 14.43 5.93
N ALA A 297 1.97 13.74 5.16
CA ALA A 297 3.06 12.92 5.69
C ALA A 297 4.10 13.74 6.44
N ARG A 298 4.56 14.84 5.84
CA ARG A 298 5.51 15.77 6.46
C ARG A 298 4.95 16.35 7.77
N GLU A 299 3.73 16.89 7.74
CA GLU A 299 3.07 17.50 8.91
C GLU A 299 2.95 16.49 10.06
N VAL A 300 2.50 15.26 9.81
CA VAL A 300 2.43 14.24 10.87
C VAL A 300 3.80 13.89 11.43
N LEU A 301 4.83 13.78 10.59
CA LEU A 301 6.18 13.45 11.07
C LEU A 301 6.82 14.58 11.88
N GLU A 302 6.51 15.83 11.59
CA GLU A 302 6.95 16.99 12.39
C GLU A 302 6.17 17.09 13.71
N GLU A 303 4.84 16.95 13.66
CA GLU A 303 3.93 17.10 14.80
C GLU A 303 4.00 15.90 15.76
N ASP A 304 3.77 14.70 15.25
CA ASP A 304 3.63 13.48 16.05
C ASP A 304 4.97 12.72 16.17
N GLY A 305 5.92 12.92 15.25
CA GLY A 305 7.20 12.20 15.23
C GLY A 305 7.98 12.21 16.56
N PRO A 306 8.07 13.33 17.30
CA PRO A 306 8.70 13.35 18.62
C PRO A 306 8.04 12.47 19.69
N SER A 307 6.79 12.04 19.47
CA SER A 307 6.02 11.21 20.40
C SER A 307 6.11 9.71 20.11
N TYR A 308 6.55 9.32 18.90
CA TYR A 308 6.74 7.92 18.53
C TYR A 308 7.90 7.31 19.32
N LYS A 309 7.68 6.11 19.88
CA LYS A 309 8.62 5.43 20.77
C LYS A 309 9.53 4.45 20.04
N SER A 310 8.99 3.81 19.02
CA SER A 310 9.59 2.70 18.28
C SER A 310 10.15 3.17 16.94
N ILE A 311 9.43 4.05 16.24
CA ILE A 311 9.80 4.47 14.88
C ILE A 311 11.12 5.27 14.91
N ARG A 312 12.11 4.78 14.17
CA ARG A 312 13.45 5.36 14.08
C ARG A 312 13.69 6.05 12.76
N ALA A 313 13.11 5.55 11.67
CA ALA A 313 13.14 6.19 10.35
C ALA A 313 11.91 5.84 9.52
N VAL A 314 11.60 6.71 8.56
CA VAL A 314 10.59 6.45 7.52
C VAL A 314 11.25 6.50 6.15
N VAL A 315 10.96 5.51 5.32
CA VAL A 315 11.43 5.42 3.93
C VAL A 315 10.22 5.54 3.02
N PHE A 316 10.14 6.59 2.21
CA PHE A 316 9.18 6.68 1.12
C PHE A 316 9.79 6.06 -0.15
N ALA A 317 9.40 4.83 -0.45
CA ALA A 317 9.73 4.11 -1.67
C ALA A 317 8.74 4.50 -2.78
N LEU A 318 9.13 5.47 -3.62
CA LEU A 318 8.26 6.10 -4.61
C LEU A 318 8.80 5.83 -6.01
N PRO A 319 8.10 5.03 -6.84
CA PRO A 319 8.59 4.66 -8.16
C PRO A 319 8.63 5.86 -9.11
N VAL A 320 9.81 6.09 -9.71
CA VAL A 320 10.02 7.04 -10.80
C VAL A 320 9.79 6.35 -12.15
N PHE A 321 8.69 6.67 -12.83
CA PHE A 321 8.31 6.01 -14.09
C PHE A 321 8.70 6.80 -15.34
N SER A 322 8.91 8.12 -15.22
CA SER A 322 9.04 9.06 -16.34
C SER A 322 10.49 9.45 -16.67
N GLN A 323 11.45 8.52 -16.52
CA GLN A 323 12.78 8.67 -17.12
C GLN A 323 12.72 8.33 -18.63
N GLY A 324 11.91 9.09 -19.37
CA GLY A 324 11.78 8.99 -20.83
C GLY A 324 12.96 9.63 -21.57
N ARG A 325 13.21 9.18 -22.80
CA ARG A 325 14.31 9.61 -23.70
C ARG A 325 14.30 11.09 -24.12
N SER A 326 13.31 11.87 -23.69
CA SER A 326 13.20 13.32 -23.94
C SER A 326 13.76 14.09 -22.76
N HIS A 327 14.54 15.15 -23.03
CA HIS A 327 15.21 15.99 -22.03
C HIS A 327 14.31 16.68 -20.98
N GLU A 328 12.99 16.51 -21.03
CA GLU A 328 12.05 17.03 -20.05
C GLU A 328 11.51 15.90 -19.16
N ARG A 329 12.04 15.81 -17.93
CA ARG A 329 11.47 15.00 -16.86
C ARG A 329 10.11 15.58 -16.48
N VAL A 330 9.04 14.84 -16.72
CA VAL A 330 7.71 15.17 -16.19
C VAL A 330 7.72 14.90 -14.68
N PRO A 331 7.44 15.90 -13.82
CA PRO A 331 7.40 15.71 -12.39
C PRO A 331 6.46 14.59 -11.98
N ASP A 332 6.92 13.71 -11.11
CA ASP A 332 6.13 12.57 -10.61
C ASP A 332 5.93 12.62 -9.07
N THR A 333 5.38 11.54 -8.51
CA THR A 333 5.11 11.43 -7.08
C THR A 333 6.37 11.60 -6.23
N TYR A 334 7.52 11.11 -6.71
CA TYR A 334 8.80 11.28 -6.04
C TYR A 334 9.16 12.77 -5.96
N ASP A 335 9.05 13.48 -7.09
CA ASP A 335 9.36 14.91 -7.15
C ASP A 335 8.47 15.74 -6.22
N ASP A 336 7.17 15.44 -6.14
CA ASP A 336 6.25 16.12 -5.22
C ASP A 336 6.64 15.91 -3.75
N PHE A 337 7.04 14.69 -3.36
CA PHE A 337 7.51 14.40 -2.00
C PHE A 337 8.83 15.11 -1.69
N VAL A 338 9.80 15.01 -2.59
CA VAL A 338 11.11 15.64 -2.42
C VAL A 338 10.97 17.15 -2.30
N ASN A 339 10.13 17.76 -3.14
CA ASN A 339 9.87 19.20 -3.09
C ASN A 339 9.23 19.59 -1.76
N GLU A 340 8.18 18.90 -1.31
CA GLU A 340 7.48 19.23 -0.06
C GLU A 340 8.41 19.19 1.17
N PHE A 341 9.25 18.15 1.28
CA PHE A 341 10.21 18.01 2.38
C PHE A 341 11.38 19.01 2.29
N ARG A 342 11.78 19.38 1.07
CA ARG A 342 12.86 20.35 0.84
C ARG A 342 12.40 21.79 1.06
N THR A 343 11.30 22.22 0.45
CA THR A 343 10.81 23.61 0.52
C THR A 343 10.40 23.99 1.92
N SER A 344 9.82 23.05 2.66
CA SER A 344 9.44 23.25 4.06
C SER A 344 10.62 23.15 5.03
N ASN A 345 11.80 22.78 4.54
CA ASN A 345 13.00 22.50 5.34
C ASN A 345 12.68 21.55 6.51
N TYR A 346 12.23 20.33 6.17
CA TYR A 346 11.76 19.34 7.16
C TYR A 346 12.71 19.24 8.35
N ASN A 347 12.15 19.52 9.54
CA ASN A 347 12.88 19.66 10.80
C ASN A 347 12.53 18.56 11.82
N GLY A 348 11.73 17.57 11.43
CA GLY A 348 11.32 16.47 12.29
C GLY A 348 12.49 15.62 12.77
N ARG A 349 12.31 14.97 13.94
CA ARG A 349 13.36 14.17 14.60
C ARG A 349 13.62 12.83 13.92
N ILE A 350 12.62 12.30 13.24
CA ILE A 350 12.70 11.02 12.54
C ILE A 350 13.28 11.29 11.15
N PRO A 351 14.43 10.70 10.80
CA PRO A 351 14.98 10.79 9.46
C PRO A 351 14.02 10.21 8.43
N VAL A 352 13.95 10.89 7.28
CA VAL A 352 13.10 10.49 6.16
C VAL A 352 13.96 10.29 4.93
N LEU A 353 13.97 9.07 4.41
CA LEU A 353 14.59 8.75 3.13
C LEU A 353 13.48 8.69 2.07
N ILE A 354 13.53 9.56 1.07
CA ILE A 354 12.69 9.45 -0.13
C ILE A 354 13.57 8.81 -1.20
N ALA A 355 13.12 7.69 -1.75
CA ALA A 355 13.93 6.87 -2.65
C ALA A 355 13.11 6.35 -3.83
N ASP A 356 13.72 6.37 -5.00
CA ASP A 356 13.19 5.73 -6.20
C ASP A 356 13.24 4.22 -6.04
N GLN A 357 12.09 3.53 -6.06
CA GLN A 357 12.03 2.07 -6.09
C GLN A 357 11.46 1.60 -7.41
#